data_AF-A0A497T307-F1
#
_entry.id   AF-A0A497T307-F1
#
_cell.length_a   1.000
_cell.length_b   1.000
_cell.length_c   1.000
_cell.angle_alpha   90.00
_cell.angle_beta   90.00
_cell.angle_gamma   90.00
#
_symmetry.space_group_name_H-M   'P 1'
#
loop_
_entity.id
_entity.type
_entity.pdbx_description
1 polymer ?
#
loop_
_entity_poly.entity_id
_entity_poly.type
_entity_poly.pdbx_seq_one_letter_code
_entity_poly.pdbx_strand_id
1 'polypeptide(L)' 'DGLVTKIAARNIPTQGRNTYGVRLMNVKEGEKVVGVEVFSAF' A
#
# COMPACT_ATOMS: atom_id res chain seq x y z
N ASP A 1 16.65 -2.93 3.52
CA ASP A 1 16.78 -2.37 2.16
C ASP A 1 15.77 -1.30 1.75
N GLY A 2 14.99 -0.69 2.67
CA GLY A 2 14.21 0.52 2.35
C GLY A 2 13.34 0.43 1.07
N LEU A 3 12.47 -0.58 0.97
CA LEU A 3 11.59 -0.77 -0.19
C LEU A 3 10.46 0.28 -0.22
N VAL A 4 10.27 0.92 -1.38
CA VAL A 4 9.18 1.87 -1.61
C VAL A 4 8.42 1.52 -2.89
N THR A 5 7.09 1.41 -2.79
CA THR A 5 6.19 1.21 -3.94
C THR A 5 5.25 2.40 -4.06
N LYS A 6 5.17 3.01 -5.26
CA LYS A 6 4.21 4.08 -5.57
C LYS A 6 3.03 3.51 -6.35
N ILE A 7 1.82 3.78 -5.87
CA ILE A 7 0.57 3.33 -6.49
C ILE A 7 -0.33 4.56 -6.57
N ALA A 8 -0.93 4.80 -7.74
CA ALA A 8 -1.97 5.83 -7.84
C ALA A 8 -3.17 5.41 -7.00
N ALA A 9 -3.62 6.25 -6.06
CA ALA A 9 -4.72 5.90 -5.14
C ALA A 9 -5.99 5.46 -5.88
N ARG A 10 -6.27 6.04 -7.07
CA ARG A 10 -7.40 5.66 -7.93
C ARG A 10 -7.36 4.21 -8.43
N ASN A 11 -6.21 3.55 -8.38
CA ASN A 11 -6.06 2.15 -8.78
C ASN A 11 -6.31 1.18 -7.62
N ILE A 12 -6.48 1.67 -6.39
CA ILE A 12 -6.78 0.84 -5.22
C ILE A 12 -8.30 0.58 -5.18
N PRO A 13 -8.77 -0.67 -5.17
CA PRO A 13 -10.20 -0.97 -5.10
C PRO A 13 -10.84 -0.46 -3.81
N THR A 14 -11.99 0.21 -3.94
CA THR A 14 -12.83 0.56 -2.80
C THR A 14 -13.46 -0.70 -2.22
N GLN A 15 -13.37 -0.88 -0.90
CA GLN A 15 -13.96 -2.03 -0.18
C GLN A 15 -14.69 -1.57 1.09
N GLY A 16 -15.60 -2.42 1.57
CA GLY A 16 -16.30 -2.19 2.83
C GLY A 16 -15.40 -2.34 4.07
N ARG A 17 -15.89 -1.90 5.23
CA ARG A 17 -15.11 -1.88 6.48
C ARG A 17 -14.77 -3.25 7.04
N ASN A 18 -15.61 -4.25 6.81
CA ASN A 18 -15.42 -5.62 7.31
C ASN A 18 -14.85 -6.52 6.20
N THR A 19 -13.63 -6.22 5.75
CA THR A 19 -12.95 -6.93 4.65
C THR A 19 -11.47 -7.15 4.98
N TYR A 20 -10.82 -8.07 4.26
CA TYR A 20 -9.37 -8.28 4.35
C TYR A 20 -8.56 -7.28 3.51
N GLY A 21 -9.20 -6.53 2.63
CA GLY A 21 -8.53 -5.65 1.68
C GLY A 21 -7.88 -6.40 0.51
N VAL A 22 -6.98 -5.70 -0.18
CA VAL A 22 -6.12 -6.25 -1.24
C VAL A 22 -4.66 -6.06 -0.89
N ARG A 23 -3.80 -6.87 -1.49
CA ARG A 23 -2.36 -6.71 -1.39
C ARG A 23 -1.88 -5.57 -2.29
N LEU A 24 -1.31 -4.53 -1.71
CA LEU A 24 -0.72 -3.40 -2.45
C LEU A 24 0.76 -3.62 -2.81
N MET A 25 1.52 -4.30 -1.95
CA MET A 25 2.93 -4.58 -2.18
C MET A 25 3.32 -5.96 -1.63
N ASN A 26 4.34 -6.56 -2.24
CA ASN A 26 5.03 -7.71 -1.67
C ASN A 26 6.23 -7.22 -0.86
N VAL A 27 6.49 -7.88 0.27
CA VAL A 27 7.69 -7.69 1.10
C VAL A 27 8.40 -9.03 1.23
N LYS A 28 9.72 -8.99 1.51
CA LYS A 28 10.49 -10.22 1.76
C LYS A 28 10.03 -10.86 3.07
N GLU A 29 10.34 -12.14 3.24
CA GLU A 29 10.08 -12.84 4.51
C GLU A 29 10.78 -12.13 5.68
N GLY A 30 10.06 -11.98 6.80
CA GLY A 30 10.54 -11.26 7.98
C GLY A 30 10.47 -9.73 7.88
N GLU A 31 10.19 -9.16 6.71
CA GLU A 31 10.00 -7.72 6.55
C GLU A 31 8.54 -7.29 6.75
N LYS A 32 8.35 -6.00 7.07
CA LYS A 32 7.04 -5.39 7.25
C LYS A 32 7.00 -3.98 6.67
N VAL A 33 5.80 -3.51 6.34
CA VAL A 33 5.56 -2.10 6.02
C VAL A 33 5.73 -1.28 7.29
N VAL A 34 6.55 -0.23 7.21
CA VAL A 34 6.86 0.66 8.35
C VAL A 34 6.27 2.06 8.21
N GLY A 35 5.75 2.41 7.04
CA GLY A 35 5.12 3.70 6.80
C GLY A 35 4.32 3.70 5.50
N VAL A 36 3.28 4.53 5.48
CA VAL A 36 2.44 4.81 4.30
C VAL A 36 2.19 6.31 4.30
N GLU A 37 2.31 6.94 3.14
CA GLU A 37 2.04 8.36 2.95
C GLU A 37 1.26 8.57 1.66
N VAL A 38 0.30 9.48 1.68
CA VAL A 38 -0.43 9.92 0.48
C VAL A 38 0.05 11.32 0.17
N PHE A 39 0.88 11.45 -0.86
CA PHE A 39 1.33 12.75 -1.32
C PHE A 39 0.54 13.17 -2.56
N SER A 40 0.13 14.43 -2.59
CA SER A 40 -0.40 15.07 -3.78
C SER A 40 0.76 15.60 -4.62
N ALA A 41 0.81 15.24 -5.89
CA ALA A 41 1.57 15.98 -6.88
C ALA A 41 0.60 16.98 -7.54
N PHE A 42 0.96 18.26 -7.54
CA PHE A 42 0.17 19.34 -8.14
C PHE A 42 0.02 19.17 -9.66
#